data_AF-A0AAE1SU17-F1
#
_entry.id   AF-A0AAE1SU17-F1
#
_cell.length_a   1.000
_cell.length_b   1.000
_cell.length_c   1.000
_cell.angle_alpha   90.00
_cell.angle_beta   90.00
_cell.angle_gamma   90.00
#
_symmetry.space_group_name_H-M   'P 1'
#
loop_
_entity.id
_entity.type
_entity.pdbx_description
1 polymer ?
#
loop_
_entity_poly.entity_id
_entity_poly.type
_entity_poly.pdbx_seq_one_letter_code
_entity_poly.pdbx_strand_id
1 'polypeptide(L)'
;MENKKTKGRQKIPMKKIEKQDDRYTTFSKRRTGLYNKASELVTECDVDIGMMFFSPSGKPYSFFHPTVDAIISRFQNPDMQLSDTTHLVAANARNEVKKLNNRLEELDTIKDAAIARTKLYDEMTKTRQRGWWESIEQLNADEVTQFEAWFNAANFNLKYRLNQLENGASTSMGCEFFRM
;
A
#
# COMPACT_ATOMS: atom_id res chain seq x y z
N MET A 1 26.03 26.17 9.83
CA MET A 1 26.14 25.28 8.66
C MET A 1 25.73 23.89 9.12
N GLU A 2 24.59 23.37 8.65
CA GLU A 2 24.14 22.02 9.02
C GLU A 2 25.10 20.97 8.47
N ASN A 3 25.74 20.21 9.37
CA ASN A 3 26.60 19.10 8.99
C ASN A 3 25.74 17.93 8.47
N LYS A 4 25.99 17.48 7.23
CA LYS A 4 25.31 16.29 6.67
C LYS A 4 25.62 15.05 7.50
N LYS A 5 24.57 14.35 7.96
CA LYS A 5 24.67 13.12 8.77
C LYS A 5 25.36 11.95 8.05
N THR A 6 25.31 11.87 6.72
CA THR A 6 25.98 10.80 5.95
C THR A 6 26.54 11.32 4.63
N LYS A 7 27.52 10.60 4.08
CA LYS A 7 28.10 10.88 2.76
C LYS A 7 27.15 10.56 1.59
N GLY A 8 26.01 9.89 1.83
CA GLY A 8 25.10 9.44 0.76
C GLY A 8 25.68 8.31 -0.12
N ARG A 9 25.05 8.04 -1.27
CA ARG A 9 25.50 6.99 -2.20
C ARG A 9 26.86 7.36 -2.80
N GLN A 10 27.87 6.55 -2.52
CA GLN A 10 29.22 6.73 -3.05
C GLN A 10 29.42 5.91 -4.31
N LYS A 11 30.11 6.47 -5.31
CA LYS A 11 30.56 5.73 -6.49
C LYS A 11 31.67 4.77 -6.07
N ILE A 12 31.55 3.51 -6.49
CA ILE A 12 32.56 2.48 -6.27
C ILE A 12 33.06 1.95 -7.62
N PRO A 13 34.32 1.50 -7.73
CA PRO A 13 34.83 0.92 -8.97
C PRO A 13 34.10 -0.39 -9.33
N MET A 14 33.93 -0.66 -10.62
CA MET A 14 33.34 -1.90 -11.14
C MET A 14 34.38 -3.02 -11.17
N LYS A 15 34.81 -3.42 -9.99
CA LYS A 15 35.72 -4.56 -9.75
C LYS A 15 35.27 -5.33 -8.51
N LYS A 16 35.94 -6.43 -8.20
CA LYS A 16 35.69 -7.19 -6.97
C LYS A 16 35.86 -6.29 -5.74
N ILE A 17 34.88 -6.33 -4.82
CA ILE A 17 34.97 -5.67 -3.52
C ILE A 17 35.80 -6.57 -2.62
N GLU A 18 36.97 -6.08 -2.19
CA GLU A 18 37.91 -6.88 -1.41
C GLU A 18 37.44 -7.05 0.04
N LYS A 19 36.96 -5.96 0.67
CA LYS A 19 36.45 -6.01 2.04
C LYS A 19 35.20 -6.88 2.11
N GLN A 20 35.28 -7.92 2.92
CA GLN A 20 34.26 -8.97 3.00
C GLN A 20 32.88 -8.43 3.40
N ASP A 21 32.78 -7.63 4.46
CA ASP A 21 31.50 -7.09 4.95
C ASP A 21 30.82 -6.18 3.91
N ASP A 22 31.60 -5.34 3.25
CA ASP A 22 31.12 -4.44 2.20
C ASP A 22 30.64 -5.27 0.99
N ARG A 23 31.33 -6.37 0.67
CA ARG A 23 30.94 -7.30 -0.39
C ARG A 23 29.62 -8.01 -0.05
N TYR A 24 29.44 -8.51 1.17
CA TYR A 24 28.17 -9.11 1.62
C TYR A 24 27.02 -8.12 1.58
N THR A 25 27.24 -6.92 2.14
CA THR A 25 26.24 -5.85 2.15
C THR A 25 25.85 -5.44 0.73
N THR A 26 26.84 -5.30 -0.16
CA THR A 26 26.61 -4.94 -1.56
C THR A 26 25.88 -6.04 -2.31
N PHE A 27 26.24 -7.31 -2.10
CA PHE A 27 25.54 -8.44 -2.69
C PHE A 27 24.05 -8.41 -2.31
N SER A 28 23.73 -8.30 -1.02
CA SER A 28 22.34 -8.25 -0.55
C SER A 28 21.58 -7.09 -1.18
N LYS A 29 22.15 -5.89 -1.19
CA LYS A 29 21.51 -4.69 -1.78
C LYS A 29 21.31 -4.83 -3.30
N ARG A 30 22.33 -5.27 -4.03
CA ARG A 30 22.26 -5.44 -5.49
C ARG A 30 21.30 -6.55 -5.89
N ARG A 31 21.30 -7.67 -5.16
CA ARG A 31 20.35 -8.76 -5.33
C ARG A 31 18.91 -8.25 -5.22
N THR A 32 18.59 -7.56 -4.14
CA THR A 32 17.25 -7.00 -3.94
C THR A 32 16.88 -6.03 -5.06
N GLY A 33 17.78 -5.13 -5.44
CA GLY A 33 17.55 -4.21 -6.56
C GLY A 33 17.31 -4.94 -7.90
N LEU A 34 18.03 -6.03 -8.14
CA LEU A 34 17.88 -6.85 -9.34
C LEU A 34 16.55 -7.59 -9.38
N TYR A 35 16.12 -8.15 -8.24
CA TYR A 35 14.80 -8.77 -8.11
C TYR A 35 13.66 -7.79 -8.34
N ASN A 36 13.75 -6.59 -7.77
CA ASN A 36 12.74 -5.57 -8.00
C ASN A 36 12.66 -5.21 -9.48
N LYS A 37 13.81 -5.03 -10.15
CA LYS A 37 13.84 -4.75 -11.59
C LYS A 37 13.31 -5.90 -12.44
N ALA A 38 13.61 -7.15 -12.09
CA ALA A 38 13.04 -8.30 -12.77
C ALA A 38 11.52 -8.37 -12.60
N SER A 39 11.00 -8.09 -11.39
CA SER A 39 9.56 -8.05 -11.10
C SER A 39 8.84 -6.93 -11.85
N GLU A 40 9.45 -5.74 -11.94
CA GLU A 40 8.95 -4.64 -12.75
C GLU A 40 8.88 -5.04 -14.23
N LEU A 41 9.95 -5.61 -14.79
CA LEU A 41 9.96 -6.06 -16.19
C LEU A 41 8.90 -7.13 -16.48
N VAL A 42 8.75 -8.11 -15.60
CA VAL A 42 7.69 -9.14 -15.71
C VAL A 42 6.31 -8.48 -15.76
N THR A 43 6.07 -7.50 -14.90
CA THR A 43 4.76 -6.84 -14.77
C THR A 43 4.46 -5.90 -15.94
N GLU A 44 5.45 -5.12 -16.37
CA GLU A 44 5.29 -4.10 -17.42
C GLU A 44 5.32 -4.69 -18.84
N CYS A 45 6.12 -5.74 -19.05
CA CYS A 45 6.39 -6.29 -20.38
C CYS A 45 5.87 -7.71 -20.61
N ASP A 46 5.30 -8.38 -19.59
CA ASP A 46 4.84 -9.78 -19.67
C ASP A 46 5.92 -10.72 -20.23
N VAL A 47 7.12 -10.66 -19.64
CA VAL A 47 8.30 -11.40 -20.11
C VAL A 47 8.67 -12.57 -19.22
N ASP A 48 9.16 -13.63 -19.86
CA ASP A 48 9.77 -14.78 -19.21
C ASP A 48 11.20 -14.45 -18.76
N ILE A 49 11.50 -14.59 -17.46
CA ILE A 49 12.80 -14.27 -16.88
C ILE A 49 13.28 -15.41 -15.98
N GLY A 50 14.55 -15.80 -16.15
CA GLY A 50 15.26 -16.70 -15.24
C GLY A 50 16.60 -16.11 -14.81
N MET A 51 16.86 -16.11 -13.50
CA MET A 51 18.11 -15.62 -12.92
C MET A 51 18.57 -16.53 -11.79
N MET A 52 19.87 -16.82 -11.74
CA MET A 52 20.50 -17.55 -10.66
C MET A 52 21.88 -16.97 -10.34
N PHE A 53 22.23 -16.87 -9.06
CA PHE A 53 23.54 -16.43 -8.62
C PHE A 53 23.86 -16.95 -7.21
N PHE A 54 25.15 -17.02 -6.88
CA PHE A 54 25.62 -17.46 -5.57
C PHE A 54 26.08 -16.28 -4.72
N SER A 55 25.77 -16.29 -3.42
CA SER A 55 26.36 -15.33 -2.49
C SER A 55 27.87 -15.55 -2.35
N PRO A 56 28.61 -14.58 -1.78
CA PRO A 56 30.01 -14.78 -1.43
C PRO A 56 30.27 -15.97 -0.48
N SER A 57 29.22 -16.45 0.21
CA SER A 57 29.24 -17.66 1.05
C SER A 57 28.82 -18.95 0.33
N GLY A 58 28.60 -18.90 -0.99
CA GLY A 58 28.22 -20.07 -1.80
C GLY A 58 26.73 -20.44 -1.73
N LYS A 59 25.87 -19.63 -1.09
CA LYS A 59 24.43 -19.93 -1.03
C LYS A 59 23.75 -19.53 -2.35
N PRO A 60 22.97 -20.40 -3.00
CA PRO A 60 22.27 -20.07 -4.23
C PRO A 60 21.08 -19.15 -3.95
N TYR A 61 20.80 -18.29 -4.91
CA TYR A 61 19.63 -17.42 -4.97
C TYR A 61 19.12 -17.38 -6.40
N SER A 62 17.81 -17.39 -6.57
CA SER A 62 17.18 -17.40 -7.89
C SER A 62 15.91 -16.57 -7.96
N PHE A 63 15.54 -16.21 -9.17
CA PHE A 63 14.27 -15.58 -9.52
C PHE A 63 13.83 -16.17 -10.86
N PHE A 64 12.60 -16.66 -10.92
CA PHE A 64 12.04 -17.27 -12.12
C PHE A 64 10.60 -16.83 -12.30
N HIS A 65 10.25 -16.50 -13.53
CA HIS A 65 8.88 -16.24 -13.97
C HIS A 65 8.73 -16.76 -15.41
N PRO A 66 7.68 -17.52 -15.75
CA PRO A 66 6.53 -17.87 -14.92
C PRO A 66 6.80 -18.98 -13.90
N THR A 67 7.58 -19.99 -14.27
CA THR A 67 8.02 -21.08 -13.37
C THR A 67 9.42 -21.53 -13.72
N VAL A 68 10.09 -22.18 -12.76
CA VAL A 68 11.44 -22.72 -12.96
C VAL A 68 11.46 -23.72 -14.12
N ASP A 69 10.52 -24.67 -14.13
CA ASP A 69 10.48 -25.73 -15.14
C ASP A 69 10.25 -25.15 -16.55
N ALA A 70 9.31 -24.21 -16.69
CA ALA A 70 9.06 -23.59 -17.99
C ALA A 70 10.30 -22.88 -18.54
N ILE A 71 11.02 -22.17 -17.68
CA ILE A 71 12.25 -21.46 -18.05
C ILE A 71 13.39 -22.44 -18.37
N ILE A 72 13.59 -23.47 -17.54
CA ILE A 72 14.65 -24.47 -17.77
C ILE A 72 14.37 -25.27 -19.05
N SER A 73 13.14 -25.74 -19.26
CA SER A 73 12.77 -26.48 -20.47
C SER A 73 13.03 -25.67 -21.73
N ARG A 74 12.62 -24.39 -21.74
CA ARG A 74 12.86 -23.48 -22.88
C ARG A 74 14.34 -23.14 -23.06
N PHE A 75 15.10 -23.02 -21.97
CA PHE A 75 16.54 -22.76 -22.04
C PHE A 75 17.30 -23.96 -22.61
N GLN A 76 16.94 -25.17 -22.22
CA GLN A 76 17.57 -26.40 -22.70
C GLN A 76 17.25 -26.69 -24.17
N ASN A 77 16.00 -26.47 -24.58
CA ASN A 77 15.54 -26.71 -25.95
C ASN A 77 14.65 -25.55 -26.42
N PRO A 78 15.22 -24.51 -27.05
CA PRO A 78 14.48 -23.32 -27.45
C PRO A 78 13.32 -23.58 -28.42
N ASP A 79 13.46 -24.61 -29.26
CA ASP A 79 12.47 -25.00 -30.28
C ASP A 79 11.44 -26.02 -29.76
N MET A 80 11.62 -26.54 -28.55
CA MET A 80 10.74 -27.55 -27.97
C MET A 80 9.48 -26.91 -27.41
N GLN A 81 8.33 -27.41 -27.85
CA GLN A 81 7.08 -27.05 -27.20
C GLN A 81 7.04 -27.61 -25.79
N LEU A 82 6.59 -26.79 -24.84
CA LEU A 82 6.36 -27.19 -23.47
C LEU A 82 5.32 -28.32 -23.43
N SER A 83 5.48 -29.25 -22.48
CA SER A 83 4.42 -30.22 -22.23
C SER A 83 3.13 -29.50 -21.83
N ASP A 84 1.97 -30.09 -22.16
CA ASP A 84 0.66 -29.52 -21.82
C ASP A 84 0.57 -29.18 -20.33
N THR A 85 1.08 -30.07 -19.48
CA THR A 85 1.14 -29.87 -18.03
C THR A 85 1.98 -28.65 -17.66
N THR A 86 3.20 -28.51 -18.20
CA THR A 86 4.08 -27.36 -17.88
C THR A 86 3.48 -26.05 -18.40
N HIS A 87 2.84 -26.07 -19.57
CA HIS A 87 2.17 -24.92 -20.14
C HIS A 87 1.00 -24.44 -19.25
N LEU A 88 0.16 -25.37 -18.77
CA LEU A 88 -0.94 -25.07 -17.85
C LEU A 88 -0.43 -24.47 -16.53
N VAL A 89 0.61 -25.05 -15.95
CA VAL A 89 1.20 -24.56 -14.69
C VAL A 89 1.80 -23.16 -14.88
N ALA A 90 2.51 -22.92 -15.99
CA ALA A 90 3.04 -21.61 -16.33
C ALA A 90 1.94 -20.56 -16.54
N ALA A 91 0.89 -20.90 -17.27
CA ALA A 91 -0.27 -20.02 -17.47
C ALA A 91 -0.95 -19.67 -16.13
N ASN A 92 -1.12 -20.65 -15.24
CA ASN A 92 -1.67 -20.41 -13.91
C ASN A 92 -0.78 -19.47 -13.08
N ALA A 93 0.55 -19.66 -13.11
CA ALA A 93 1.48 -18.78 -12.43
C ALA A 93 1.40 -17.33 -12.93
N ARG A 94 1.27 -17.12 -14.24
CA ARG A 94 1.06 -15.78 -14.83
C ARG A 94 -0.25 -15.15 -14.34
N ASN A 95 -1.33 -15.92 -14.33
CA ASN A 95 -2.63 -15.45 -13.87
C ASN A 95 -2.62 -15.02 -12.40
N GLU A 96 -1.95 -15.78 -11.54
CA GLU A 96 -1.82 -15.42 -10.11
C GLU A 96 -0.99 -14.14 -9.93
N VAL A 97 0.11 -13.97 -10.66
CA VAL A 97 0.90 -12.72 -10.62
C VAL A 97 0.05 -11.53 -11.07
N LYS A 98 -0.68 -11.66 -12.18
CA LYS A 98 -1.58 -10.62 -12.67
C LYS A 98 -2.66 -10.25 -11.66
N LYS A 99 -3.29 -11.25 -11.03
CA LYS A 99 -4.31 -11.06 -9.99
C LYS A 99 -3.75 -10.32 -8.77
N LEU A 100 -2.55 -10.69 -8.32
CA LEU A 100 -1.88 -10.02 -7.20
C LEU A 100 -1.52 -8.57 -7.53
N ASN A 101 -1.05 -8.30 -8.75
CA ASN A 101 -0.74 -6.95 -9.20
C ASN A 101 -1.99 -6.06 -9.23
N ASN A 102 -3.12 -6.55 -9.77
CA ASN A 102 -4.38 -5.80 -9.74
C ASN A 102 -4.80 -5.44 -8.31
N ARG A 103 -4.68 -6.40 -7.37
CA ARG A 103 -5.00 -6.16 -5.96
C ARG A 103 -4.04 -5.15 -5.31
N LEU A 104 -2.78 -5.14 -5.73
CA LEU A 104 -1.81 -4.15 -5.25
C LEU A 104 -2.18 -2.74 -5.73
N GLU A 105 -2.58 -2.58 -6.99
CA GLU A 105 -3.06 -1.31 -7.53
C GLU A 105 -4.30 -0.79 -6.76
N GLU A 106 -5.27 -1.66 -6.48
CA GLU A 106 -6.44 -1.31 -5.66
C GLU A 106 -6.02 -0.77 -4.28
N LEU A 107 -5.08 -1.44 -3.60
CA LEU A 107 -4.61 -1.02 -2.28
C LEU A 107 -3.86 0.32 -2.32
N ASP A 108 -3.06 0.56 -3.36
CA ASP A 108 -2.35 1.83 -3.52
C ASP A 108 -3.32 3.00 -3.74
N THR A 109 -4.39 2.81 -4.52
CA THR A 109 -5.43 3.86 -4.67
C THR A 109 -6.11 4.20 -3.34
N ILE A 110 -6.43 3.20 -2.52
CA ILE A 110 -7.05 3.39 -1.20
C ILE A 110 -6.09 4.15 -0.27
N LYS A 111 -4.82 3.76 -0.28
CA LYS A 111 -3.78 4.39 0.53
C LYS A 111 -3.58 5.85 0.14
N ASP A 112 -3.52 6.16 -1.14
CA ASP A 112 -3.37 7.53 -1.63
C ASP A 112 -4.58 8.39 -1.26
N ALA A 113 -5.79 7.85 -1.38
CA ALA A 113 -7.01 8.52 -0.92
C ALA A 113 -7.01 8.75 0.60
N ALA A 114 -6.47 7.83 1.39
CA ALA A 114 -6.32 8.01 2.84
C ALA A 114 -5.30 9.11 3.16
N ILE A 115 -4.14 9.10 2.51
CA ILE A 115 -3.10 10.13 2.67
C ILE A 115 -3.65 11.52 2.30
N ALA A 116 -4.40 11.63 1.20
CA ALA A 116 -5.02 12.88 0.78
C ALA A 116 -6.03 13.39 1.81
N ARG A 117 -6.87 12.49 2.37
CA ARG A 117 -7.81 12.82 3.44
C ARG A 117 -7.10 13.33 4.69
N THR A 118 -6.05 12.64 5.15
CA THR A 118 -5.28 13.07 6.33
C THR A 118 -4.67 14.45 6.13
N LYS A 119 -4.06 14.71 4.97
CA LYS A 119 -3.50 16.03 4.65
C LYS A 119 -4.55 17.14 4.68
N LEU A 120 -5.76 16.86 4.17
CA LEU A 120 -6.87 17.81 4.16
C LEU A 120 -7.36 18.14 5.59
N TYR A 121 -7.41 17.15 6.49
CA TYR A 121 -7.69 17.38 7.90
C TYR A 121 -6.59 18.20 8.59
N ASP A 122 -5.32 17.89 8.34
CA ASP A 122 -4.18 18.64 8.89
C ASP A 122 -4.17 20.10 8.41
N GLU A 123 -4.58 20.38 7.17
CA GLU A 123 -4.67 21.76 6.66
C GLU A 123 -5.84 22.51 7.29
N MET A 124 -7.02 21.87 7.39
CA MET A 124 -8.18 22.46 8.06
C MET A 124 -7.88 22.84 9.51
N THR A 125 -7.16 22.00 10.25
CA THR A 125 -6.81 22.28 11.66
C THR A 125 -5.82 23.44 11.82
N LYS A 126 -5.01 23.76 10.80
CA LYS A 126 -4.09 24.91 10.84
C LYS A 126 -4.76 26.24 10.50
N THR A 127 -5.68 26.25 9.55
CA THR A 127 -6.39 27.48 9.12
C THR A 127 -7.65 27.77 9.93
N ARG A 128 -8.16 26.80 10.70
CA ARG A 128 -9.31 26.97 11.58
C ARG A 128 -8.92 27.81 12.79
N GLN A 129 -9.75 28.79 13.11
CA GLN A 129 -9.65 29.50 14.38
C GLN A 129 -9.85 28.46 15.49
N ARG A 130 -8.82 28.29 16.34
CA ARG A 130 -8.82 27.31 17.43
C ARG A 130 -10.09 27.50 18.24
N GLY A 131 -10.95 26.48 18.27
CA GLY A 131 -12.20 26.58 19.02
C GLY A 131 -11.87 26.79 20.50
N TRP A 132 -12.61 27.64 21.20
CA TRP A 132 -12.37 27.90 22.63
C TRP A 132 -12.46 26.62 23.48
N TRP A 133 -13.18 25.60 23.01
CA TRP A 133 -13.26 24.24 23.57
C TRP A 133 -12.00 23.38 23.36
N GLU A 134 -10.97 23.86 22.64
CA GLU A 134 -9.67 23.17 22.48
C GLU A 134 -8.65 23.58 23.55
N SER A 135 -9.02 24.52 24.43
CA SER A 135 -8.28 24.97 25.60
C SER A 135 -9.14 24.89 26.87
N ILE A 136 -9.86 23.78 27.07
CA ILE A 136 -10.77 23.58 28.23
C ILE A 136 -10.05 23.80 29.57
N GLU A 137 -8.74 23.54 29.63
CA GLU A 137 -7.90 23.75 30.81
C GLU A 137 -7.72 25.22 31.22
N GLN A 138 -8.09 26.17 30.35
CA GLN A 138 -7.93 27.61 30.58
C GLN A 138 -9.25 28.31 30.95
N LEU A 139 -10.36 27.58 31.06
CA LEU A 139 -11.68 28.15 31.33
C LEU A 139 -11.88 28.45 32.82
N ASN A 140 -12.48 29.59 33.12
CA ASN A 140 -12.91 29.93 34.48
C ASN A 140 -14.29 29.29 34.82
N ALA A 141 -14.69 29.33 36.09
CA ALA A 141 -15.90 28.64 36.57
C ALA A 141 -17.20 29.10 35.87
N ASP A 142 -17.30 30.38 35.54
CA ASP A 142 -18.47 30.93 34.83
C ASP A 142 -18.50 30.47 33.37
N GLU A 143 -17.34 30.43 32.71
CA GLU A 143 -17.17 29.93 31.35
C GLU A 143 -17.47 28.42 31.24
N VAL A 144 -17.09 27.63 32.24
CA VAL A 144 -17.43 26.20 32.33
C VAL A 144 -18.94 26.00 32.42
N THR A 145 -19.63 26.82 33.22
CA THR A 145 -21.09 26.74 33.38
C THR A 145 -21.82 27.11 32.09
N GLN A 146 -21.35 28.14 31.38
CA GLN A 146 -21.88 28.51 30.06
C GLN A 146 -21.62 27.42 29.01
N PHE A 147 -20.45 26.78 29.04
CA PHE A 147 -20.14 25.64 28.18
C PHE A 147 -21.10 24.47 28.40
N GLU A 148 -21.32 24.10 29.66
CA GLU A 148 -22.20 23.00 30.02
C GLU A 148 -23.64 23.26 29.56
N ALA A 149 -24.16 24.49 29.76
CA ALA A 149 -25.47 24.89 29.29
C ALA A 149 -25.59 24.78 27.75
N TRP A 150 -24.60 25.29 27.02
CA TRP A 150 -24.56 25.19 25.57
C TRP A 150 -24.46 23.73 25.08
N PHE A 151 -23.60 22.92 25.70
CA PHE A 151 -23.42 21.51 25.33
C PHE A 151 -24.70 20.72 25.54
N ASN A 152 -25.39 20.92 26.66
CA ASN A 152 -26.67 20.28 26.93
C ASN A 152 -27.74 20.67 25.90
N ALA A 153 -27.78 21.94 25.49
CA ALA A 153 -28.69 22.41 24.44
C ALA A 153 -28.35 21.80 23.07
N ALA A 154 -27.07 21.73 22.71
CA ALA A 154 -26.61 21.11 21.46
C ALA A 154 -26.96 19.61 21.43
N ASN A 155 -26.70 18.91 22.54
CA ASN A 155 -26.97 17.48 22.67
C ASN A 155 -28.48 17.17 22.62
N PHE A 156 -29.31 18.03 23.23
CA PHE A 156 -30.77 17.96 23.09
C PHE A 156 -31.21 18.11 21.63
N ASN A 157 -30.69 19.12 20.92
CA ASN A 157 -31.02 19.35 19.52
C ASN A 157 -30.57 18.20 18.60
N LEU A 158 -29.40 17.62 18.85
CA LEU A 158 -28.92 16.45 18.10
C LEU A 158 -29.82 15.23 18.32
N LYS A 159 -30.15 14.92 19.58
CA LYS A 159 -31.08 13.83 19.92
C LYS A 159 -32.45 14.04 19.30
N TYR A 160 -32.95 15.27 19.31
CA TYR A 160 -34.20 15.63 18.66
C TYR A 160 -34.14 15.36 17.16
N ARG A 161 -33.09 15.83 16.47
CA ARG A 161 -32.89 15.57 15.03
C ARG A 161 -32.78 14.08 14.72
N LEU A 162 -32.09 13.31 15.56
CA LEU A 162 -31.90 11.87 15.38
C LEU A 162 -33.23 11.12 15.52
N ASN A 163 -34.04 11.46 16.53
CA ASN A 163 -35.40 10.94 16.71
C ASN A 163 -36.33 11.29 15.53
N GLN A 164 -36.20 12.47 14.94
CA GLN A 164 -36.99 12.85 13.76
C GLN A 164 -36.61 12.02 12.52
N LEU A 165 -35.33 11.63 12.39
CA LEU A 165 -34.88 10.76 11.31
C LEU A 165 -35.31 9.29 11.53
N GLU A 166 -35.30 8.80 12.77
CA GLU A 166 -35.79 7.45 13.10
C GLU A 166 -37.31 7.33 12.95
N ASN A 167 -38.07 8.33 13.39
CA ASN A 167 -39.54 8.32 13.27
C ASN A 167 -40.02 8.60 11.84
N GLY A 168 -39.26 9.35 11.05
CA GLY A 168 -39.53 9.55 9.62
C GLY A 168 -39.34 8.29 8.77
N ALA A 169 -38.50 7.34 9.23
CA ALA A 169 -38.30 6.05 8.55
C ALA A 169 -39.48 5.08 8.75
N SER A 170 -40.33 5.28 9.76
CA SER A 170 -41.50 4.42 10.02
C SER A 170 -42.77 4.81 9.25
N THR A 171 -42.80 5.98 8.62
CA THR A 171 -43.98 6.46 7.84
C THR A 171 -43.91 6.21 6.34
N SER A 172 -42.89 5.51 5.83
CA SER A 172 -42.72 5.21 4.38
C SER A 172 -42.97 3.74 3.99
N MET A 173 -43.32 2.86 4.94
CA MET A 173 -43.79 1.50 4.64
C MET A 173 -45.26 1.35 5.02
N GLY A 174 -46.16 1.90 4.21
CA GLY A 174 -47.60 1.77 4.47
C GLY A 174 -48.50 2.57 3.54
N CYS A 175 -48.40 2.32 2.24
CA CYS A 175 -49.37 2.61 1.15
C CYS A 175 -48.56 2.47 -0.14
N GLU A 176 -48.74 1.49 -1.02
CA GLU A 176 -49.99 1.18 -1.72
C GLU A 176 -50.10 -0.32 -2.03
N PHE A 177 -51.21 -0.92 -1.66
CA PHE A 177 -51.76 -2.10 -2.32
C PHE A 177 -53.29 -1.87 -2.48
N PHE A 178 -53.76 -2.04 -3.73
CA PHE A 178 -55.16 -2.16 -4.23
C PHE A 178 -55.98 -0.94 -4.70
N ARG A 179 -56.08 -0.84 -6.05
CA ARG A 179 -57.26 -0.75 -6.96
C ARG A 179 -56.92 0.24 -8.08
N MET A 180 -57.06 -0.04 -9.38
CA MET A 180 -57.86 -0.99 -10.15
C MET A 180 -57.18 -1.23 -11.50
#